data_AF-A0A419KBM7-F1
#
_entry.id   AF-A0A419KBM7-F1
#
_cell.length_a   1.000
_cell.length_b   1.000
_cell.length_c   1.000
_cell.angle_alpha   90.00
_cell.angle_beta   90.00
_cell.angle_gamma   90.00
#
_symmetry.space_group_name_H-M   'P 1'
#
loop_
_entity.id
_entity.type
_entity.pdbx_description
1 polymer ?
#
loop_
_entity_poly.entity_id
_entity_poly.type
_entity_poly.pdbx_seq_one_letter_code
_entity_poly.pdbx_strand_id
1 'polypeptide(L)' 'MLSCSIGSPCDAKIYEEILEELKRRRIARDGDTIIFDKGYYGYENYAMEISRFKVISVIFPRKNFKMEKLMAMLSYPLS' A
#
# COMPACT_ATOMS: atom_id res chain seq x y z
N MET A 1 -7.70 20.63 2.09
CA MET A 1 -6.23 20.81 2.02
C MET A 1 -5.63 20.02 3.17
N LEU A 2 -5.22 18.76 2.93
CA LEU A 2 -4.56 17.93 3.94
C LEU A 2 -3.08 18.31 3.96
N SER A 3 -2.66 19.04 4.99
CA SER A 3 -1.26 19.41 5.21
C SER A 3 -0.51 18.22 5.80
N CYS A 4 0.05 17.36 4.96
CA CYS A 4 0.95 16.32 5.40
C CYS A 4 2.25 16.46 4.63
N SER A 5 3.35 16.63 5.36
CA SER A 5 4.70 16.77 4.83
C SER A 5 5.24 15.41 4.40
N ILE A 6 5.90 15.35 3.24
CA ILE A 6 6.58 14.15 2.71
C ILE A 6 7.47 13.53 3.80
N GLY A 7 7.21 12.26 4.15
CA GLY A 7 7.85 11.51 5.24
C GLY A 7 7.05 11.45 6.56
N SER A 8 5.83 11.98 6.62
CA SER A 8 4.98 12.00 7.82
C SER A 8 4.08 10.75 7.89
N PRO A 9 3.70 10.25 9.09
CA PRO A 9 2.75 9.14 9.25
C PRO A 9 1.40 9.35 8.55
N CYS A 10 1.06 10.60 8.24
CA CYS A 10 -0.04 10.96 7.38
C CYS A 10 0.01 10.36 5.97
N ASP A 11 1.19 10.10 5.41
CA ASP A 11 1.37 9.83 3.98
C ASP A 11 0.73 8.50 3.57
N ALA A 12 0.46 7.62 4.55
CA ALA A 12 -0.40 6.47 4.37
C ALA A 12 -1.76 6.82 3.72
N LYS A 13 -2.28 8.04 3.92
CA LYS A 13 -3.56 8.52 3.35
C LYS A 13 -3.50 8.88 1.87
N ILE A 14 -2.33 9.26 1.35
CA ILE A 14 -2.16 9.58 -0.08
C ILE A 14 -1.73 8.36 -0.91
N TYR A 15 -1.55 7.21 -0.26
CA TYR A 15 -1.09 5.98 -0.89
C TYR A 15 -1.98 5.55 -2.06
N GLU A 16 -3.30 5.58 -1.84
CA GLU A 16 -4.30 5.24 -2.84
C GLU A 16 -4.22 6.19 -4.05
N GLU A 17 -4.16 7.51 -3.82
CA GLU A 17 -4.07 8.53 -4.87
C GLU A 17 -2.80 8.34 -5.72
N ILE A 18 -1.68 7.95 -5.10
CA ILE A 18 -0.43 7.62 -5.82
C ILE A 18 -0.66 6.41 -6.74
N LEU A 19 -1.25 5.33 -6.25
CA LEU A 19 -1.50 4.13 -7.06
C LEU A 19 -2.50 4.40 -8.20
N GLU A 20 -3.54 5.20 -7.94
CA GLU A 20 -4.48 5.65 -8.97
C GLU A 20 -3.78 6.42 -10.08
N GLU A 21 -2.92 7.39 -9.73
CA GLU A 21 -2.16 8.15 -10.71
C GLU A 21 -1.18 7.29 -11.51
N LEU A 22 -0.50 6.34 -10.86
CA LEU A 22 0.42 5.42 -11.54
C LEU A 22 -0.32 4.50 -12.53
N LYS A 23 -1.49 3.98 -12.17
CA LYS A 23 -2.34 3.19 -13.08
C LYS A 23 -2.89 4.05 -14.21
N ARG A 24 -3.42 5.24 -13.91
CA ARG A 24 -3.98 6.17 -14.91
C ARG A 24 -2.95 6.54 -15.98
N ARG A 25 -1.69 6.74 -15.57
CA ARG A 25 -0.57 7.03 -16.47
C ARG A 25 0.03 5.79 -17.14
N ARG A 26 -0.46 4.59 -16.82
CA ARG A 26 0.06 3.28 -17.30
C ARG A 26 1.53 3.04 -16.93
N ILE A 27 1.99 3.66 -15.84
CA ILE A 27 3.34 3.48 -15.29
C ILE A 27 3.38 2.19 -14.48
N ALA A 28 2.39 1.99 -13.60
CA ALA A 28 2.19 0.73 -12.89
C ALA A 28 1.20 -0.16 -13.65
N ARG A 29 1.47 -1.46 -13.69
CA ARG A 29 0.69 -2.52 -14.34
C ARG A 29 0.45 -3.66 -13.37
N ASP A 30 -0.44 -4.57 -13.74
CA ASP A 30 -0.75 -5.72 -12.91
C ASP A 30 0.51 -6.61 -12.78
N GLY A 31 0.85 -7.00 -11.56
CA GLY A 31 2.05 -7.77 -11.23
C GLY A 31 3.32 -6.93 -10.98
N ASP A 32 3.27 -5.61 -11.21
CA ASP A 32 4.43 -4.76 -10.94
C ASP A 32 4.75 -4.70 -9.43
N THR A 33 6.04 -4.61 -9.13
CA THR A 33 6.54 -4.37 -7.77
C THR A 33 6.88 -2.90 -7.59
N ILE A 34 6.36 -2.27 -6.54
CA ILE A 34 6.57 -0.85 -6.23
C ILE A 34 7.24 -0.74 -4.85
N ILE A 35 8.30 0.07 -4.74
CA ILE A 35 9.00 0.28 -3.47
C ILE A 35 8.50 1.57 -2.85
N PHE A 36 8.07 1.51 -1.58
CA PHE A 36 7.62 2.68 -0.82
C PHE A 36 8.41 2.84 0.47
N ASP A 37 8.60 4.10 0.89
CA ASP A 37 9.19 4.42 2.18
C ASP A 37 8.29 3.99 3.37
N LYS A 38 8.88 3.83 4.56
CA LYS A 38 8.18 3.49 5.82
C LYS A 38 7.01 4.44 6.18
N GLY A 39 7.00 5.67 5.63
CA GLY A 39 5.91 6.63 5.80
C GLY A 39 4.56 6.11 5.28
N TYR A 40 4.58 5.24 4.27
CA TYR A 40 3.40 4.67 3.62
C TYR A 40 2.90 3.36 4.27
N TYR A 41 3.59 2.89 5.30
CA TYR A 41 3.23 1.66 6.00
C TYR A 41 1.81 1.73 6.57
N GLY A 42 0.97 0.76 6.17
CA GLY A 42 -0.35 0.51 6.74
C GLY A 42 -0.87 -0.84 6.26
N TYR A 43 -1.42 -1.66 7.15
CA TYR A 43 -1.97 -2.97 6.76
C TYR A 43 -3.06 -2.86 5.69
N GLU A 44 -3.89 -1.81 5.78
CA GLU A 44 -4.91 -1.49 4.78
C GLU A 44 -4.30 -1.17 3.41
N ASN A 45 -3.15 -0.50 3.37
CA ASN A 45 -2.43 -0.18 2.13
C ASN A 45 -1.94 -1.45 1.42
N TYR A 46 -1.37 -2.40 2.18
CA TYR A 46 -0.97 -3.70 1.62
C TYR A 46 -2.17 -4.53 1.13
N ALA A 47 -3.31 -4.51 1.84
CA ALA A 47 -4.48 -5.26 1.40
C ALA A 47 -5.12 -4.63 0.15
N MET A 48 -5.24 -3.30 0.14
CA MET A 48 -5.82 -2.52 -0.97
C MET A 48 -4.99 -2.67 -2.26
N GLU A 49 -3.68 -2.57 -2.19
CA GLU A 49 -2.85 -2.62 -3.40
C GLU A 49 -2.92 -3.98 -4.11
N ILE A 50 -3.00 -5.07 -3.33
CA ILE A 50 -3.03 -6.43 -3.87
C ILE A 50 -4.41 -6.68 -4.48
N SER A 51 -5.47 -6.34 -3.74
CA SER A 51 -6.85 -6.61 -4.14
C SER A 51 -7.36 -5.70 -5.27
N ARG A 52 -7.10 -4.40 -5.19
CA ARG A 52 -7.65 -3.40 -6.13
C ARG A 52 -6.69 -3.05 -7.25
N PHE A 53 -5.43 -2.82 -6.91
CA PHE A 53 -4.43 -2.34 -7.87
C PHE A 53 -3.60 -3.47 -8.48
N LYS A 54 -3.67 -4.69 -7.94
CA LYS A 54 -2.92 -5.87 -8.41
C LYS A 54 -1.42 -5.60 -8.55
N VAL A 55 -0.87 -4.80 -7.64
CA VAL A 55 0.57 -4.52 -7.53
C VAL A 55 1.08 -5.07 -6.20
N ILE A 56 2.38 -5.29 -6.11
CA ILE A 56 3.04 -5.76 -4.89
C ILE A 56 3.90 -4.61 -4.37
N SER A 57 3.62 -4.08 -3.18
CA SER A 57 4.56 -3.16 -2.56
C SER A 57 5.60 -3.86 -1.72
N VAL A 58 6.82 -3.36 -1.83
CA VAL A 58 7.86 -3.55 -0.82
C VAL A 58 7.89 -2.28 0.01
N ILE A 59 7.01 -2.20 1.02
CA ILE A 59 7.08 -1.14 2.05
C ILE A 59 7.92 -1.65 3.20
N PHE A 60 8.88 -0.84 3.65
CA PHE A 60 9.71 -1.18 4.80
C PHE A 60 8.83 -1.43 6.04
N PRO A 61 8.84 -2.65 6.61
CA PRO A 61 8.01 -2.98 7.76
C PRO A 61 8.45 -2.18 9.00
N ARG A 62 7.47 -1.74 9.81
CA ARG A 62 7.76 -1.15 11.12
C ARG A 62 8.19 -2.26 12.11
N LYS A 63 8.89 -1.89 13.19
CA LYS A 63 9.38 -2.83 14.23
C LYS A 63 8.34 -3.84 14.74
N ASN A 64 7.05 -3.48 14.72
CA ASN A 64 5.94 -4.30 15.21
C ASN A 64 5.07 -4.88 14.07
N PHE A 65 5.64 -5.07 12.88
CA PHE A 65 4.95 -5.72 11.77
C PHE A 65 4.71 -7.20 12.07
N LYS A 66 3.49 -7.67 11.78
CA LYS A 66 3.01 -9.03 12.02
C LYS A 66 2.50 -9.58 10.69
N MET A 67 3.25 -10.50 10.11
CA MET A 67 2.86 -11.18 8.86
C MET A 67 1.49 -11.84 8.98
N GLU A 68 1.19 -12.45 10.12
CA GLU A 68 -0.12 -13.08 10.41
C GLU A 68 -1.28 -12.10 10.26
N LYS A 69 -1.11 -10.85 10.71
CA LYS A 69 -2.14 -9.81 10.58
C LYS A 69 -2.35 -9.41 9.13
N LEU A 70 -1.27 -9.30 8.35
CA LEU A 70 -1.38 -9.03 6.91
C LEU A 70 -2.07 -10.20 6.19
N MET A 71 -1.62 -11.43 6.45
CA MET A 71 -2.22 -12.63 5.86
C MET A 71 -3.71 -12.75 6.20
N ALA A 72 -4.10 -12.46 7.44
CA ALA A 72 -5.50 -12.45 7.86
C ALA A 72 -6.38 -11.45 7.08
N MET A 73 -5.79 -10.31 6.69
CA MET A 73 -6.48 -9.30 5.87
C MET A 73 -6.56 -9.69 4.40
N LEU A 74 -5.59 -10.44 3.90
CA LEU A 74 -5.60 -10.99 2.54
C LEU A 74 -6.48 -12.23 2.43
N SER A 75 -6.63 -12.98 3.52
CA SER A 75 -7.46 -14.19 3.60
C SER A 75 -8.94 -13.90 3.76
N TYR A 76 -9.44 -12.77 3.24
CA TYR A 76 -10.89 -12.50 3.13
C TYR A 76 -11.55 -13.75 2.51
N PRO A 77 -12.71 -14.23 3.05
CA PRO A 77 -12.98 -15.64 3.03
C PRO A 77 -13.14 -16.15 1.60
N LEU A 78 -12.43 -17.24 1.33
CA LEU A 78 -12.80 -18.18 0.26
C LEU A 78 -14.10 -18.86 0.69
N SER A 79 -15.22 -18.13 0.64
CA SER A 79 -16.58 -18.66 0.79
C SER A 79 -17.57 -17.76 0.06
#